data_AF-A0A851CZA9-F1
#
_entry.id   AF-A0A851CZA9-F1
#
_cell.length_a   1.000
_cell.length_b   1.000
_cell.length_c   1.000
_cell.angle_alpha   90.00
_cell.angle_beta   90.00
_cell.angle_gamma   90.00
#
_symmetry.space_group_name_H-M   'P 1'
#
loop_
_entity.id
_entity.type
_entity.pdbx_description
1 polymer ?
#
loop_
_entity_poly.entity_id
_entity_poly.type
_entity_poly.pdbx_seq_one_letter_code
_entity_poly.pdbx_strand_id
1 'polypeptide(L)'
;QRCCVCGQTGATITCCDTDCDLGFHLPCAKEGGCVTQFIPPYRAFCPAHSPEQAVEATPEPDTKCPICMEPVGDRKTYSTMVCPACKTTWFHRDCI
;
A
#
# COMPACT_ATOMS: atom_id res chain seq x y z
N GLN A 1 18.63 9.77 7.57
CA GLN A 1 17.16 9.97 7.53
C GLN A 1 16.52 9.31 8.75
N ARG A 2 15.49 9.94 9.35
CA ARG A 2 14.67 9.33 10.42
C ARG A 2 13.41 8.74 9.81
N CYS A 3 12.96 7.60 10.32
CA CYS A 3 11.73 6.97 9.85
C CYS A 3 10.51 7.74 10.35
N CYS A 4 9.61 8.11 9.45
CA CYS A 4 8.36 8.80 9.78
C CYS A 4 7.35 7.91 10.53
N VAL A 5 7.59 6.60 10.60
CA VAL A 5 6.73 5.63 11.29
C VAL A 5 7.22 5.36 12.71
N CYS A 6 8.48 4.94 12.90
CA CYS A 6 9.02 4.58 14.21
C CYS A 6 9.92 5.65 14.86
N GLY A 7 10.27 6.71 14.15
CA GLY A 7 11.10 7.83 14.65
C GLY A 7 12.61 7.55 14.77
N GLN A 8 13.05 6.31 14.55
CA GLN A 8 14.45 5.90 14.61
C GLN A 8 15.24 6.31 13.35
N THR A 9 16.56 6.43 13.48
CA THR A 9 17.47 6.73 12.36
C THR A 9 17.70 5.52 11.44
N GLY A 10 18.29 5.74 10.27
CA GLY A 10 18.65 4.67 9.33
C GLY A 10 17.57 4.30 8.31
N ALA A 11 16.54 5.13 8.15
CA ALA A 11 15.59 4.99 7.05
C ALA A 11 16.32 5.13 5.70
N THR A 12 16.05 4.22 4.77
CA THR A 12 16.71 4.16 3.45
C THR A 12 15.76 4.40 2.28
N ILE A 13 14.44 4.37 2.53
CA ILE A 13 13.42 4.64 1.52
C ILE A 13 12.93 6.07 1.72
N THR A 14 12.84 6.84 0.65
CA THR A 14 12.31 8.21 0.63
C THR A 14 11.03 8.28 -0.18
N CYS A 15 10.14 9.19 0.20
CA CYS A 15 8.96 9.51 -0.60
C CYS A 15 9.37 10.00 -2.00
N CYS A 16 8.62 9.59 -3.03
CA CYS A 16 8.84 9.95 -4.42
C CYS A 16 8.17 11.29 -4.80
N ASP A 17 7.30 11.80 -3.94
CA ASP A 17 6.69 13.11 -4.11
C ASP A 17 7.75 14.23 -4.02
N THR A 18 7.68 15.22 -4.92
CA THR A 18 8.76 16.20 -5.12
C THR A 18 8.99 17.13 -3.93
N ASP A 19 7.96 17.37 -3.13
CA ASP A 19 8.00 18.29 -1.99
C ASP A 19 7.94 17.53 -0.64
N CYS A 20 8.38 16.27 -0.64
CA CYS A 20 8.32 15.40 0.53
C CYS A 20 9.66 14.74 0.86
N ASP A 21 10.29 15.20 1.94
CA ASP A 21 11.54 14.63 2.46
C ASP A 21 11.34 13.47 3.47
N LEU A 22 10.10 12.98 3.63
CA LEU A 22 9.83 11.89 4.56
C LEU A 22 10.50 10.59 4.09
N GLY A 23 11.24 9.97 5.01
CA GLY A 23 11.82 8.65 4.83
C GLY A 23 11.23 7.62 5.77
N PHE A 24 11.31 6.35 5.39
CA PHE A 24 10.88 5.23 6.21
C PHE A 24 11.76 4.00 6.03
N HIS A 25 11.78 3.11 7.03
CA HIS A 25 12.40 1.80 6.88
C HIS A 25 11.49 0.89 6.06
N LEU A 26 12.08 -0.02 5.29
CA LEU A 26 11.32 -1.04 4.56
C LEU A 26 10.39 -1.86 5.48
N PRO A 27 10.84 -2.38 6.65
CA PRO A 27 9.94 -3.09 7.57
C PRO A 27 8.80 -2.23 8.10
N CYS A 28 9.04 -0.94 8.31
CA CYS A 28 8.02 0.00 8.80
C CYS A 28 7.01 0.40 7.73
N ALA A 29 7.30 0.20 6.44
CA ALA A 29 6.44 0.62 5.35
C ALA A 29 5.04 0.03 5.48
N LYS A 30 4.98 -1.28 5.76
CA LYS A 30 3.74 -2.03 5.91
C LYS A 30 2.85 -1.47 7.04
N GLU A 31 3.40 -1.39 8.24
CA GLU A 31 2.68 -0.93 9.44
C GLU A 31 2.30 0.55 9.35
N GLY A 32 3.12 1.35 8.68
CA GLY A 32 2.90 2.79 8.53
C GLY A 32 1.95 3.19 7.42
N GLY A 33 1.45 2.27 6.59
CA GLY A 33 0.61 2.63 5.44
C GLY A 33 1.39 3.24 4.26
N CYS A 34 2.71 3.06 4.23
CA CYS A 34 3.55 3.49 3.11
C CYS A 34 3.42 2.52 1.94
N VAL A 35 3.64 3.00 0.72
CA VAL A 35 3.58 2.13 -0.48
C VAL A 35 4.96 2.06 -1.13
N THR A 36 5.46 0.85 -1.36
CA THR A 36 6.69 0.59 -2.13
C THR A 36 6.33 -0.18 -3.40
N GLN A 37 6.63 0.39 -4.56
CA GLN A 37 6.37 -0.24 -5.85
C GLN A 37 7.62 -0.99 -6.30
N PHE A 38 7.57 -2.32 -6.33
CA PHE A 38 8.67 -3.18 -6.79
C PHE A 38 8.71 -3.32 -8.32
N ILE A 39 8.33 -2.26 -9.02
CA ILE A 39 8.33 -2.17 -10.49
C ILE A 39 9.06 -0.89 -10.89
N PRO A 40 9.87 -0.87 -11.97
CA PRO A 40 10.51 0.34 -12.45
C PRO A 40 9.49 1.49 -12.64
N PRO A 41 9.80 2.71 -12.20
CA PRO A 41 11.09 3.20 -11.70
C PRO A 41 11.30 3.06 -10.17
N TYR A 42 10.69 2.06 -9.53
CA TYR A 42 10.83 1.70 -8.11
C TYR A 42 10.43 2.80 -7.13
N ARG A 43 9.23 3.38 -7.34
CA ARG A 43 8.73 4.49 -6.54
C ARG A 43 8.27 4.04 -5.16
N ALA A 44 8.45 4.91 -4.18
CA ALA A 44 7.94 4.70 -2.83
C ALA A 44 7.22 5.96 -2.33
N PHE A 45 6.21 5.80 -1.48
CA PHE A 45 5.36 6.88 -1.00
C PHE A 45 5.18 6.78 0.50
N CYS A 46 5.34 7.90 1.20
CA CYS A 46 5.04 8.00 2.62
C CYS A 46 3.52 7.87 2.87
N PRO A 47 3.06 7.77 4.12
CA PRO A 47 1.64 7.56 4.40
C PRO A 47 0.75 8.70 3.89
N ALA A 48 1.26 9.94 3.93
CA ALA A 48 0.53 11.13 3.47
C ALA A 48 0.41 11.24 1.94
N HIS A 49 1.31 10.60 1.20
CA HIS A 49 1.34 10.62 -0.28
C HIS A 49 1.09 9.24 -0.87
N SER A 50 0.55 8.33 -0.06
CA SER A 50 0.25 6.95 -0.46
C SER A 50 -0.78 6.97 -1.59
N PRO A 51 -0.52 6.33 -2.74
CA PRO A 51 -1.45 6.37 -3.86
C PRO A 51 -2.70 5.57 -3.54
N GLU A 52 -3.86 6.19 -3.77
CA GLU A 52 -5.17 5.56 -3.63
C GLU A 52 -5.70 5.07 -4.98
N GLN A 53 -6.49 3.99 -4.96
CA GLN A 53 -7.15 3.53 -6.18
C GLN A 53 -8.37 4.42 -6.46
N ALA A 54 -8.43 5.05 -7.63
CA ALA A 54 -9.57 5.86 -8.07
C ALA A 54 -10.83 5.04 -8.41
N VAL A 55 -10.75 3.70 -8.38
CA VAL A 55 -11.89 2.83 -8.66
C VAL A 55 -12.84 2.85 -7.47
N GLU A 56 -14.07 3.27 -7.73
CA GLU A 56 -15.20 3.15 -6.79
C GLU A 56 -15.86 1.79 -6.99
N ALA A 57 -15.42 0.81 -6.21
CA ALA A 57 -15.98 -0.52 -6.15
C ALA A 57 -15.98 -0.99 -4.69
N THR A 58 -16.87 -1.92 -4.38
CA THR A 58 -16.90 -2.61 -3.08
C THR A 58 -16.89 -4.13 -3.33
N PRO A 59 -16.17 -4.91 -2.52
CA PRO A 59 -16.27 -6.36 -2.57
C PRO A 59 -17.70 -6.82 -2.27
N GLU A 60 -18.12 -7.90 -2.90
CA GLU A 60 -19.34 -8.61 -2.50
C GLU A 60 -19.10 -9.30 -1.13
N PRO A 61 -20.16 -9.62 -0.37
CA PRO A 61 -20.04 -10.42 0.84
C PRO A 61 -19.24 -11.71 0.60
N ASP A 62 -18.41 -12.09 1.57
CA ASP A 62 -17.56 -13.28 1.50
C ASP A 62 -16.56 -13.32 0.34
N THR A 63 -16.26 -12.18 -0.30
CA THR A 63 -15.16 -12.09 -1.27
C THR A 63 -13.85 -12.54 -0.63
N LYS A 64 -13.15 -13.46 -1.29
CA LYS A 64 -11.86 -14.00 -0.85
C LYS A 64 -10.73 -13.51 -1.72
N CYS A 65 -9.57 -13.28 -1.11
CA CYS A 65 -8.35 -13.02 -1.87
C CYS A 65 -7.94 -14.29 -2.61
N PRO A 66 -7.77 -14.28 -3.95
CA PRO A 66 -7.39 -15.47 -4.71
C PRO A 66 -6.02 -16.06 -4.37
N ILE A 67 -5.17 -15.32 -3.65
CA ILE A 67 -3.79 -15.71 -3.35
C ILE A 67 -3.72 -16.52 -2.06
N CYS A 68 -4.32 -16.02 -0.97
CA CYS A 68 -4.33 -16.69 0.33
C CYS A 68 -5.62 -17.44 0.63
N MET A 69 -6.68 -17.26 -0.16
CA MET A 69 -8.03 -17.83 0.02
C MET A 69 -8.77 -17.37 1.30
N GLU A 70 -8.27 -16.35 1.99
CA GLU A 70 -8.91 -15.73 3.15
C GLU A 70 -9.84 -14.57 2.74
N PRO A 71 -10.86 -14.24 3.55
CA PRO A 71 -11.74 -13.10 3.31
C PRO A 71 -10.97 -11.77 3.21
N VAL A 72 -11.34 -10.92 2.24
CA VAL A 72 -10.85 -9.53 2.20
C VAL A 72 -11.70 -8.61 3.08
N GLY A 73 -11.23 -7.38 3.31
CA GLY A 73 -12.04 -6.36 3.98
C GLY A 73 -13.30 -6.02 3.19
N ASP A 74 -14.31 -5.46 3.86
CA ASP A 74 -15.62 -5.13 3.29
C ASP A 74 -15.63 -3.93 2.32
N ARG A 75 -14.51 -3.21 2.25
CA ARG A 75 -14.35 -1.99 1.46
C ARG A 75 -12.91 -1.83 1.00
N LYS A 76 -12.73 -0.98 -0.01
CA LYS A 76 -11.40 -0.49 -0.42
C LYS A 76 -10.72 0.23 0.76
N THR A 77 -9.53 -0.22 1.11
CA THR A 77 -8.68 0.39 2.15
C THR A 77 -7.22 0.28 1.73
N TYR A 78 -6.29 0.78 2.55
CA TYR A 78 -4.86 0.52 2.34
C TYR A 78 -4.56 -1.00 2.22
N SER A 79 -5.18 -1.84 3.05
CA SER A 79 -4.92 -3.28 3.08
C SER A 79 -5.78 -4.09 2.11
N THR A 80 -6.85 -3.52 1.54
CA THR A 80 -7.79 -4.21 0.65
C THR A 80 -7.91 -3.47 -0.68
N MET A 81 -7.45 -4.11 -1.77
CA MET A 81 -7.34 -3.52 -3.10
C MET A 81 -8.16 -4.28 -4.14
N VAL A 82 -8.60 -3.56 -5.17
CA VAL A 82 -9.29 -4.15 -6.34
C VAL A 82 -8.35 -4.25 -7.53
N CYS A 83 -8.49 -5.26 -8.38
CA CYS A 83 -7.79 -5.32 -9.66
C CYS A 83 -8.16 -4.11 -10.52
N PRO A 84 -7.21 -3.25 -10.94
CA PRO A 84 -7.54 -2.06 -11.74
C PRO A 84 -8.06 -2.41 -13.15
N ALA A 85 -7.76 -3.60 -13.65
CA ALA A 85 -8.17 -4.04 -14.99
C ALA A 85 -9.60 -4.58 -15.03
N CYS A 86 -9.91 -5.62 -14.25
CA CYS A 86 -11.24 -6.25 -14.25
C CYS A 86 -12.23 -5.58 -13.30
N LYS A 87 -11.75 -4.85 -12.27
CA LYS A 87 -12.56 -4.15 -11.25
C LYS A 87 -13.47 -5.04 -10.41
N THR A 88 -13.32 -6.36 -10.49
CA THR A 88 -14.16 -7.35 -9.80
C THR A 88 -13.37 -8.22 -8.82
N THR A 89 -12.08 -8.44 -9.07
CA THR A 89 -11.23 -9.26 -8.20
C THR A 89 -10.58 -8.41 -7.11
N TRP A 90 -10.57 -8.92 -5.87
CA TRP A 90 -10.05 -8.24 -4.69
C TRP A 90 -8.87 -8.97 -4.06
N PHE A 91 -7.95 -8.22 -3.48
CA PHE A 91 -6.71 -8.73 -2.88
C PHE A 91 -6.40 -8.04 -1.56
N HIS A 92 -5.78 -8.77 -0.64
CA HIS A 92 -4.99 -8.12 0.40
C HIS A 92 -3.76 -7.47 -0.25
N ARG A 93 -3.42 -6.24 0.14
CA ARG A 93 -2.20 -5.57 -0.34
C ARG A 93 -0.95 -6.41 -0.06
N ASP A 94 -0.90 -7.06 1.09
CA ASP A 94 0.22 -7.92 1.49
C ASP A 94 0.40 -9.17 0.62
N CYS A 95 -0.63 -9.58 -0.11
CA CYS A 95 -0.57 -10.73 -1.00
C CYS A 95 -0.01 -10.40 -2.39
N ILE A 96 0.10 -9.11 -2.73
CA ILE A 96 0.63 -8.60 -4.01
C ILE A 96 2.05 -8.08 -3.79
#